data_AF-A0A0L0V4K7-F1
#
_entry.id   AF-A0A0L0V4K7-F1
#
_cell.length_a   1.000
_cell.length_b   1.000
_cell.length_c   1.000
_cell.angle_alpha   90.00
_cell.angle_beta   90.00
_cell.angle_gamma   90.00
#
_symmetry.space_group_name_H-M   'P 1'
#
loop_
_entity.id
_entity.type
_entity.pdbx_description
1 polymer ?
#
loop_
_entity_poly.entity_id
_entity_poly.type
_entity_poly.pdbx_seq_one_letter_code
_entity_poly.pdbx_strand_id
1 'polypeptide(L)'
;MGEENEKPAKRFVRGPVINIATLLIVIVKNSRSILDKFITLGANTKRLPFFTEMGSDQIEFIAMLHGNVSGNLSSVLSILETADVAHRAVRGDQVLEIAKELRYRSAVPWLPAQRDMAPAIADTDGVFTQDHYNSWRLSWNTKRLLAFKNFENYVKSLRKNRV
;
A
#
# COMPACT_ATOMS: atom_id res chain seq x y z
N MET A 1 9.91 6.75 35.96
CA MET A 1 8.97 5.72 35.47
C MET A 1 7.71 6.47 35.04
N GLY A 2 7.62 6.81 33.75
CA GLY A 2 6.52 7.60 33.20
C GLY A 2 5.56 6.65 32.51
N GLU A 3 4.33 6.56 33.00
CA GLU A 3 3.24 5.87 32.33
C GLU A 3 2.97 6.60 31.01
N GLU A 4 3.41 6.00 29.91
CA GLU A 4 3.03 6.38 28.57
C GLU A 4 1.53 6.07 28.43
N ASN A 5 0.69 7.08 28.70
CA ASN A 5 -0.75 7.04 28.45
C ASN A 5 -0.97 6.85 26.95
N GLU A 6 -0.99 5.60 26.50
CA GLU A 6 -1.39 5.21 25.16
C GLU A 6 -2.84 5.67 24.98
N LYS A 7 -3.03 6.80 24.28
CA LYS A 7 -4.36 7.34 23.99
C LYS A 7 -5.18 6.22 23.35
N PRO A 8 -6.40 5.93 23.84
CA PRO A 8 -7.20 4.84 23.29
C PRO A 8 -7.40 5.07 21.79
N ALA A 9 -7.07 4.06 20.98
CA ALA A 9 -7.21 4.13 19.54
C ALA A 9 -8.64 4.55 19.18
N LYS A 10 -8.76 5.67 18.46
CA LYS A 10 -10.05 6.24 18.05
C LYS A 10 -10.79 5.20 17.21
N ARG A 11 -11.96 4.75 17.67
CA ARG A 11 -12.79 3.76 16.97
C ARG A 11 -13.86 4.47 16.15
N PHE A 12 -13.92 4.17 14.86
CA PHE A 12 -15.03 4.59 14.01
C PHE A 12 -16.31 3.87 14.41
N VAL A 13 -17.44 4.58 14.40
CA VAL A 13 -18.75 4.03 14.77
C VAL A 13 -19.72 3.92 13.60
N ARG A 14 -19.46 4.63 12.50
CA ARG A 14 -20.36 4.63 11.34
C ARG A 14 -20.00 3.54 10.34
N GLY A 15 -20.97 2.70 10.00
CA GLY A 15 -20.81 1.59 9.05
C GLY A 15 -20.07 1.94 7.75
N PRO A 16 -20.43 3.02 7.02
CA PRO A 16 -19.69 3.44 5.84
C PRO A 16 -18.23 3.80 6.09
N VAL A 17 -17.92 4.41 7.23
CA VAL A 17 -16.57 4.80 7.62
C VAL A 17 -15.75 3.56 7.99
N ILE A 18 -16.34 2.66 8.80
CA ILE A 18 -15.74 1.38 9.19
C ILE A 18 -15.37 0.55 7.96
N ASN A 19 -16.25 0.47 6.97
CA ASN A 19 -16.00 -0.30 5.75
C ASN A 19 -14.88 0.29 4.90
N ILE A 20 -14.82 1.62 4.74
CA ILE A 20 -13.70 2.26 4.03
C ILE A 20 -12.38 2.03 4.78
N ALA A 21 -12.36 2.21 6.11
CA ALA A 21 -11.18 1.96 6.93
C ALA A 21 -10.71 0.49 6.82
N THR A 22 -11.64 -0.46 6.81
CA THR A 22 -11.35 -1.89 6.64
C THR A 22 -10.71 -2.17 5.29
N LEU A 23 -11.23 -1.61 4.21
CA LEU A 23 -10.64 -1.76 2.87
C LEU A 23 -9.27 -1.07 2.78
N LEU A 24 -9.09 0.07 3.45
CA LEU A 24 -7.81 0.77 3.53
C LEU A 24 -6.75 -0.07 4.25
N ILE A 25 -7.10 -0.76 5.33
CA ILE A 25 -6.19 -1.69 6.03
C ILE A 25 -5.66 -2.75 5.07
N VAL A 26 -6.49 -3.29 4.17
CA VAL A 26 -6.04 -4.28 3.18
C VAL A 26 -5.01 -3.69 2.22
N ILE A 27 -5.23 -2.45 1.75
CA ILE A 27 -4.27 -1.72 0.90
C ILE A 27 -2.94 -1.53 1.64
N VAL A 28 -2.98 -1.03 2.88
CA VAL A 28 -1.79 -0.79 3.71
C VAL A 28 -1.02 -2.09 3.96
N LYS A 29 -1.71 -3.19 4.30
CA LYS A 29 -1.08 -4.50 4.49
C LYS A 29 -0.40 -5.00 3.21
N ASN A 30 -1.03 -4.82 2.06
CA ASN A 30 -0.43 -5.19 0.77
C ASN A 30 0.82 -4.34 0.46
N SER A 31 0.79 -3.04 0.75
CA SER A 31 1.94 -2.14 0.62
C SER A 31 3.08 -2.48 1.59
N ARG A 32 2.78 -2.93 2.81
CA ARG A 32 3.80 -3.40 3.74
C ARG A 32 4.47 -4.69 3.25
N SER A 33 3.69 -5.62 2.69
CA SER A 33 4.22 -6.91 2.23
C SER A 33 5.28 -6.81 1.12
N ILE A 34 5.22 -5.77 0.28
CA ILE A 34 6.24 -5.51 -0.74
C ILE A 34 7.53 -5.00 -0.10
N LEU A 35 7.43 -4.08 0.86
CA LEU A 35 8.59 -3.58 1.62
C LEU A 35 9.27 -4.70 2.41
N ASP A 36 8.49 -5.50 3.14
CA ASP A 36 9.02 -6.63 3.91
C ASP A 36 9.77 -7.62 3.00
N LYS A 37 9.26 -7.87 1.79
CA LYS A 37 9.95 -8.71 0.80
C LYS A 37 11.27 -8.09 0.36
N PHE A 38 11.30 -6.80 0.04
CA PHE A 38 12.54 -6.13 -0.37
C PHE A 38 13.58 -6.08 0.75
N ILE A 39 13.17 -5.82 1.99
CA ILE A 39 14.06 -5.87 3.16
C ILE A 39 14.62 -7.27 3.33
N THR A 40 13.77 -8.30 3.24
CA THR A 40 14.20 -9.70 3.33
C THR A 40 15.17 -10.07 2.22
N LEU A 41 14.88 -9.65 0.98
CA LEU A 41 15.77 -9.88 -0.17
C LEU A 41 17.11 -9.17 0.01
N GLY A 42 17.11 -7.89 0.42
CA GLY A 42 18.33 -7.13 0.68
C GLY A 42 19.16 -7.70 1.83
N ALA A 43 18.52 -8.19 2.90
CA ALA A 43 19.22 -8.82 4.02
C ALA A 43 19.80 -10.20 3.67
N ASN A 44 19.12 -10.95 2.79
CA ASN A 44 19.55 -12.30 2.40
C ASN A 44 20.50 -12.32 1.19
N THR A 45 20.57 -11.24 0.41
CA THR A 45 21.51 -11.14 -0.71
C THR A 45 22.88 -10.70 -0.19
N LYS A 46 23.87 -11.61 -0.25
CA LYS A 46 25.27 -11.32 0.15
C LYS A 46 25.88 -10.15 -0.65
N ARG A 47 25.34 -9.86 -1.83
CA ARG A 47 25.61 -8.67 -2.65
C ARG A 47 24.35 -8.32 -3.43
N LEU A 48 23.90 -7.08 -3.34
CA LEU A 48 23.06 -6.50 -4.40
C LEU A 48 23.86 -6.58 -5.71
N PRO A 49 23.22 -6.79 -6.87
CA PRO A 49 23.93 -6.81 -8.14
C PRO A 49 24.71 -5.50 -8.27
N PHE A 50 25.98 -5.60 -8.65
CA PHE A 50 26.89 -4.45 -8.79
C PHE A 50 26.33 -3.37 -9.73
N PHE A 51 25.41 -3.77 -10.60
CA PHE A 51 24.66 -2.89 -11.49
C PHE A 51 23.18 -3.26 -11.39
N THR A 52 22.34 -2.27 -11.08
CA THR A 52 20.90 -2.34 -11.32
C THR A 52 20.58 -1.52 -12.56
N GLU A 53 19.64 -1.98 -13.39
CA GLU A 53 19.09 -1.15 -14.48
C GLU A 53 18.25 0.03 -13.97
N MET A 54 17.98 0.08 -12.66
CA MET A 54 17.23 1.14 -12.02
C MET A 54 18.01 2.46 -12.07
N GLY A 55 17.48 3.44 -12.80
CA GLY A 55 18.05 4.79 -12.84
C GLY A 55 17.95 5.52 -11.49
N SER A 56 18.76 6.56 -11.31
CA SER A 56 18.75 7.43 -10.11
C SER A 56 17.35 7.92 -9.75
N ASP A 57 16.59 8.34 -10.77
CA ASP A 57 15.25 8.90 -10.59
C ASP A 57 14.27 7.86 -10.05
N GLN A 58 14.45 6.59 -10.41
CA GLN A 58 13.63 5.50 -9.89
C GLN A 58 13.98 5.18 -8.44
N ILE A 59 15.27 5.20 -8.08
CA ILE A 59 15.73 5.03 -6.70
C ILE A 59 15.20 6.15 -5.81
N GLU A 60 15.33 7.40 -6.26
CA GLU A 60 14.79 8.57 -5.57
C GLU A 60 13.27 8.48 -5.41
N PHE A 61 12.56 8.07 -6.46
CA PHE A 61 11.11 7.90 -6.40
C PHE A 61 10.67 6.82 -5.39
N ILE A 62 11.42 5.70 -5.28
CA ILE A 62 11.20 4.68 -4.24
C ILE A 62 11.46 5.26 -2.85
N ALA A 63 12.54 6.02 -2.67
CA ALA A 63 12.89 6.63 -1.39
C ALA A 63 11.81 7.63 -0.93
N MET A 64 11.27 8.44 -1.85
CA MET A 64 10.19 9.38 -1.57
C MET A 64 8.82 8.72 -1.39
N LEU A 65 8.65 7.47 -1.86
CA LEU A 65 7.36 6.81 -1.89
C LEU A 65 6.73 6.65 -0.50
N HIS A 66 7.54 6.36 0.51
CA HIS A 66 7.03 6.16 1.87
C HIS A 66 6.33 7.42 2.42
N GLY A 67 6.94 8.60 2.24
CA GLY A 67 6.34 9.87 2.65
C GLY A 67 5.07 10.17 1.86
N ASN A 68 5.10 9.91 0.56
CA ASN A 68 3.96 10.10 -0.35
C ASN A 68 2.76 9.21 0.01
N VAL A 69 2.98 7.92 0.26
CA VAL A 69 1.95 6.96 0.69
C VAL A 69 1.42 7.33 2.07
N SER A 70 2.30 7.66 3.01
CA SER A 70 1.91 8.10 4.36
C SER A 70 1.02 9.35 4.34
N GLY A 71 1.36 10.34 3.51
CA GLY A 71 0.57 11.55 3.33
C GLY A 71 -0.82 11.27 2.74
N ASN A 72 -0.91 10.36 1.77
CA ASN A 72 -2.21 9.93 1.21
C ASN A 72 -3.06 9.20 2.25
N LEU A 73 -2.47 8.27 3.01
CA LEU A 73 -3.19 7.54 4.07
C LEU A 73 -3.69 8.48 5.17
N SER A 74 -2.85 9.45 5.58
CA SER A 74 -3.22 10.47 6.56
C SER A 74 -4.39 11.34 6.06
N SER A 75 -4.39 11.70 4.78
CA SER A 75 -5.48 12.43 4.15
C SER A 75 -6.80 11.65 4.17
N VAL A 76 -6.76 10.34 3.84
CA VAL A 76 -7.96 9.49 3.91
C VAL A 76 -8.47 9.37 5.34
N LEU A 77 -7.58 9.12 6.31
CA LEU A 77 -7.95 9.02 7.72
C LEU A 77 -8.62 10.30 8.23
N SER A 78 -8.07 11.47 7.90
CA SER A 78 -8.68 12.77 8.26
C SER A 78 -10.10 12.94 7.70
N ILE A 79 -10.33 12.52 6.45
CA ILE A 79 -11.68 12.54 5.84
C ILE A 79 -12.62 11.59 6.58
N LEU A 80 -12.15 10.40 6.93
CA LEU A 80 -12.94 9.40 7.65
C LEU A 80 -13.30 9.86 9.07
N GLU A 81 -12.34 10.44 9.80
CA GLU A 81 -12.57 11.00 11.12
C GLU A 81 -13.58 12.15 11.10
N THR A 82 -13.45 13.04 10.12
CA THR A 82 -14.40 14.15 9.95
C THR A 82 -15.80 13.63 9.65
N ALA A 83 -15.93 12.63 8.78
CA ALA A 83 -17.22 12.02 8.46
C ALA A 83 -17.82 11.28 9.66
N ASP A 84 -17.00 10.61 10.47
CA ASP A 84 -17.45 9.88 11.65
C ASP A 84 -17.96 10.84 12.74
N VAL A 85 -17.17 11.85 13.11
CA VAL A 85 -17.50 12.82 14.16
C VAL A 85 -18.66 13.71 13.76
N ALA A 86 -18.63 14.29 12.56
CA ALA A 86 -19.66 15.24 12.13
C ALA A 86 -20.95 14.56 11.67
N HIS A 87 -21.03 13.23 11.69
CA HIS A 87 -22.15 12.43 11.17
C HIS A 87 -22.49 12.76 9.69
N ARG A 88 -21.57 13.38 8.96
CA ARG A 88 -21.76 13.82 7.56
C ARG A 88 -21.54 12.69 6.58
N ALA A 89 -22.23 12.71 5.45
CA ALA A 89 -21.96 11.73 4.40
C ALA A 89 -20.49 11.78 3.95
N VAL A 90 -19.86 10.62 3.75
CA VAL A 90 -18.46 10.54 3.32
C VAL A 90 -18.29 11.26 1.98
N ARG A 91 -17.25 12.10 1.87
CA ARG A 91 -16.84 12.79 0.64
C ARG A 91 -16.17 11.80 -0.32
N GLY A 92 -17.00 10.93 -0.92
CA GLY A 92 -16.54 9.79 -1.72
C GLY A 92 -15.73 10.18 -2.96
N ASP A 93 -15.95 11.37 -3.51
CA ASP A 93 -15.16 11.98 -4.57
C ASP A 93 -13.68 12.17 -4.17
N GLN A 94 -13.44 12.81 -3.02
CA GLN A 94 -12.08 13.00 -2.51
C GLN A 94 -11.43 11.67 -2.12
N VAL A 95 -12.18 10.78 -1.48
CA VAL A 95 -11.68 9.45 -1.10
C VAL A 95 -11.28 8.64 -2.33
N LEU A 96 -12.05 8.74 -3.42
CA LEU A 96 -11.74 8.07 -4.68
C LEU A 96 -10.49 8.67 -5.34
N GLU A 97 -10.31 9.98 -5.29
CA GLU A 97 -9.15 10.65 -5.88
C GLU A 97 -7.86 10.25 -5.16
N ILE A 98 -7.87 10.28 -3.83
CA ILE A 98 -6.72 9.82 -3.04
C ILE A 98 -6.44 8.33 -3.28
N ALA A 99 -7.47 7.50 -3.48
CA ALA A 99 -7.28 6.08 -3.78
C ALA A 99 -6.65 5.83 -5.16
N LYS A 100 -7.00 6.63 -6.19
CA LYS A 100 -6.32 6.56 -7.49
C LYS A 100 -4.85 6.97 -7.36
N GLU A 101 -4.58 8.02 -6.61
CA GLU A 101 -3.22 8.49 -6.37
C GLU A 101 -2.39 7.42 -5.64
N LEU A 102 -2.95 6.82 -4.58
CA LEU A 102 -2.34 5.72 -3.84
C LEU A 102 -2.10 4.49 -4.74
N ARG A 103 -3.03 4.19 -5.67
CA ARG A 103 -2.90 3.11 -6.63
C ARG A 103 -1.77 3.34 -7.64
N TYR A 104 -1.64 4.57 -8.13
CA TYR A 104 -0.59 4.97 -9.06
C TYR A 104 0.77 4.91 -8.38
N ARG A 105 0.91 5.57 -7.22
CA ARG A 105 2.14 5.62 -6.43
C ARG A 105 2.58 4.23 -5.95
N SER A 106 1.65 3.33 -5.66
CA SER A 106 1.98 1.94 -5.30
C SER A 106 2.31 1.02 -6.48
N ALA A 107 2.23 1.47 -7.73
CA ALA A 107 2.54 0.66 -8.92
C ALA A 107 3.86 1.07 -9.58
N VAL A 108 3.97 2.38 -9.85
CA VAL A 108 5.00 2.96 -10.73
C VAL A 108 6.43 2.70 -10.29
N PRO A 109 6.80 2.86 -9.00
CA PRO A 109 8.17 2.58 -8.57
C PRO A 109 8.44 1.08 -8.47
N TRP A 110 7.42 0.32 -8.03
CA TRP A 110 7.60 -1.04 -7.58
C TRP A 110 7.65 -2.05 -8.72
N LEU A 111 6.89 -1.85 -9.80
CA LEU A 111 6.88 -2.81 -10.91
C LEU A 111 8.23 -2.90 -11.63
N PRO A 112 8.93 -1.78 -11.94
CA PRO A 112 10.29 -1.80 -12.45
C PRO A 112 11.29 -2.32 -11.42
N ALA A 113 11.21 -1.85 -10.17
CA ALA A 113 12.09 -2.33 -9.11
C ALA A 113 12.02 -3.84 -8.90
N GLN A 114 10.81 -4.41 -8.96
CA GLN A 114 10.62 -5.85 -8.90
C GLN A 114 11.25 -6.59 -10.08
N ARG A 115 11.24 -5.99 -11.27
CA ARG A 115 11.85 -6.60 -12.46
C ARG A 115 13.38 -6.57 -12.33
N ASP A 116 13.94 -5.42 -11.99
CA ASP A 116 15.39 -5.19 -12.00
C ASP A 116 16.09 -5.88 -10.83
N MET A 117 15.35 -6.20 -9.76
CA MET A 117 15.85 -7.02 -8.66
C MET A 117 15.67 -8.53 -8.88
N ALA A 118 14.90 -8.98 -9.87
CA ALA A 118 14.74 -10.41 -10.12
C ALA A 118 16.07 -11.15 -10.39
N PRO A 119 17.03 -10.58 -11.15
CA PRO A 119 18.35 -11.18 -11.35
C PRO A 119 19.24 -11.21 -10.09
N ALA A 120 18.96 -10.36 -9.09
CA ALA A 120 19.68 -10.32 -7.81
C ALA A 120 19.37 -11.52 -6.92
N ILE A 121 18.22 -12.15 -7.16
CA ILE A 121 17.80 -13.39 -6.51
C ILE A 121 18.53 -14.51 -7.23
N ALA A 122 19.85 -14.55 -7.05
CA ALA A 122 20.65 -15.66 -7.49
C ALA A 122 20.07 -16.94 -6.87
N ASP A 123 20.14 -18.04 -7.60
CA ASP A 123 19.74 -19.38 -7.18
C ASP A 123 20.68 -19.96 -6.09
N THR A 124 21.11 -19.10 -5.17
CA THR A 124 21.90 -19.44 -4.01
C THR A 124 20.96 -20.12 -3.02
N ASP A 125 21.13 -21.43 -2.96
CA ASP A 125 20.73 -22.32 -1.87
C ASP A 125 19.37 -23.03 -2.05
N GLY A 126 18.68 -22.86 -3.19
CA GLY A 126 17.43 -23.57 -3.54
C GLY A 126 16.18 -23.17 -2.75
N VAL A 127 16.31 -22.22 -1.79
CA VAL A 127 15.21 -21.73 -0.93
C VAL A 127 14.39 -20.61 -1.61
N PHE A 128 15.02 -19.80 -2.47
CA PHE A 128 14.38 -18.71 -3.21
C PHE A 128 14.67 -18.82 -4.70
N THR A 129 13.89 -19.65 -5.40
CA THR A 129 13.98 -19.75 -6.86
C THR A 129 13.30 -18.56 -7.55
N GLN A 130 13.68 -18.32 -8.81
CA GLN A 130 13.03 -17.33 -9.67
C GLN A 130 11.52 -17.60 -9.82
N ASP A 131 11.11 -18.87 -9.84
CA ASP A 131 9.71 -19.29 -9.87
C ASP A 131 8.94 -18.90 -8.62
N HIS A 132 9.55 -19.04 -7.45
CA HIS A 132 8.96 -18.60 -6.19
C HIS A 132 8.76 -17.06 -6.20
N TYR A 133 9.77 -16.32 -6.66
CA TYR A 133 9.67 -14.87 -6.77
C TYR A 133 8.58 -14.42 -7.74
N ASN A 134 8.53 -15.01 -8.94
CA ASN A 134 7.52 -14.71 -9.96
C ASN A 134 6.10 -15.02 -9.46
N SER A 135 5.91 -16.17 -8.80
CA SER A 135 4.63 -16.57 -8.21
C SER A 135 4.19 -15.61 -7.11
N TRP A 136 5.11 -15.21 -6.22
CA TRP A 136 4.83 -14.22 -5.20
C TRP A 136 4.48 -12.84 -5.80
N ARG A 137 5.23 -12.38 -6.81
CA ARG A 137 4.99 -11.11 -7.49
C ARG A 137 3.62 -11.07 -8.13
N LEU A 138 3.22 -12.14 -8.83
CA LEU A 138 1.89 -12.28 -9.42
C LEU A 138 0.80 -12.25 -8.33
N SER A 139 0.97 -13.02 -7.26
CA SER A 139 0.02 -13.04 -6.12
C SER A 139 -0.14 -11.66 -5.49
N TRP A 140 0.97 -10.96 -5.26
CA TRP A 140 0.98 -9.61 -4.70
C TRP A 140 0.23 -8.63 -5.59
N ASN A 141 0.51 -8.61 -6.90
CA ASN A 141 -0.14 -7.69 -7.83
C ASN A 141 -1.64 -7.97 -7.98
N THR A 142 -2.04 -9.24 -7.99
CA THR A 142 -3.46 -9.63 -7.99
C THR A 142 -4.17 -9.13 -6.74
N LYS A 143 -3.59 -9.36 -5.55
CA LYS A 143 -4.14 -8.85 -4.28
C LYS A 143 -4.25 -7.33 -4.28
N ARG A 144 -3.23 -6.63 -4.80
CA ARG A 144 -3.22 -5.18 -4.94
C ARG A 144 -4.37 -4.68 -5.79
N LEU A 145 -4.50 -5.21 -7.01
CA LEU A 145 -5.56 -4.83 -7.95
C LEU A 145 -6.95 -5.09 -7.37
N LEU A 146 -7.14 -6.24 -6.70
CA LEU A 146 -8.41 -6.58 -6.07
C LEU A 146 -8.75 -5.64 -4.90
N ALA A 147 -7.78 -5.31 -4.05
CA ALA A 147 -7.98 -4.39 -2.93
C ALA A 147 -8.44 -3.01 -3.41
N PHE A 148 -7.76 -2.44 -4.42
CA PHE A 148 -8.17 -1.16 -5.01
C PHE A 148 -9.52 -1.25 -5.71
N LYS A 149 -9.80 -2.34 -6.44
CA LYS A 149 -11.11 -2.52 -7.10
C LYS A 149 -12.25 -2.59 -6.08
N ASN A 150 -12.07 -3.34 -4.99
CA ASN A 150 -13.06 -3.44 -3.92
C ASN A 150 -13.27 -2.08 -3.22
N PHE A 151 -12.19 -1.37 -2.94
CA PHE A 151 -12.23 -0.02 -2.40
C PHE A 151 -13.02 0.95 -3.31
N GLU A 152 -12.66 1.03 -4.59
CA GLU A 152 -13.31 1.88 -5.57
C GLU A 152 -14.81 1.54 -5.73
N ASN A 153 -15.14 0.24 -5.80
CA ASN A 153 -16.53 -0.21 -5.93
C ASN A 153 -17.36 0.17 -4.70
N TYR A 154 -16.81 0.03 -3.50
CA TYR A 154 -17.47 0.41 -2.27
C TYR A 154 -17.72 1.93 -2.21
N VAL A 155 -16.70 2.73 -2.49
CA VAL A 155 -16.86 4.20 -2.52
C VAL A 155 -17.88 4.64 -3.57
N LYS A 156 -17.91 4.00 -4.74
CA LYS A 156 -18.91 4.25 -5.78
C LYS A 156 -20.33 3.84 -5.35
N SER A 157 -20.51 2.78 -4.57
CA SER A 157 -21.84 2.37 -4.09
C SER A 157 -22.41 3.35 -3.07
N LEU A 158 -21.57 3.96 -2.21
CA LEU A 158 -21.97 5.03 -1.31
C LEU A 158 -22.53 6.27 -2.04
N ARG A 159 -22.11 6.49 -3.30
CA ARG A 159 -22.66 7.55 -4.16
C ARG A 159 -24.05 7.21 -4.68
N LYS A 160 -24.31 5.93 -4.99
CA LYS A 160 -25.60 5.46 -5.54
C LYS A 160 -26.71 5.44 -4.49
N ASN A 161 -26.37 5.22 -3.23
CA ASN A 161 -27.33 5.17 -2.11
C ASN A 161 -27.68 6.56 -1.53
N ARG A 162 -27.46 7.66 -2.27
CA ARG A 162 -27.86 9.03 -1.89
C ARG A 162 -29.17 9.50 -2.57
N VAL A 163 -29.97 8.56 -3.09
CA VAL A 163 -31.32 8.82 -3.62
C VAL A 163 -32.34 8.50 -2.54
#